data_AF-A0A0D8HRQ6-F1
#
_entry.id   AF-A0A0D8HRQ6-F1
#
_cell.length_a   1.000
_cell.length_b   1.000
_cell.length_c   1.000
_cell.angle_alpha   90.00
_cell.angle_beta   90.00
_cell.angle_gamma   90.00
#
_symmetry.space_group_name_H-M   'P 1'
#
loop_
_entity.id
_entity.type
_entity.pdbx_description
1 polymer ?
#
loop_
_entity_poly.entity_id
_entity_poly.type
_entity_poly.pdbx_seq_one_letter_code
_entity_poly.pdbx_strand_id
1 'polypeptide(L)'
;MSNSDQVFGVDPNVAKPLAIACEVLIAEYRSLVNDAQHIKQFGGFGTLNSGLALQGKFQEKAFGSPDSLVNALESHIAAVDGMRAYFQKCIDNAVTQDQTNVDSLRGVGQTN
;
A
#
# COMPACT_ATOMS: atom_id res chain seq x y z
N MET A 1 29.13 10.65 21.54
CA MET A 1 27.91 10.88 20.75
C MET A 1 28.03 10.07 19.46
N SER A 2 27.60 8.81 19.46
CA SER A 2 27.44 8.01 18.24
C SER A 2 26.10 7.32 18.37
N ASN A 3 25.04 8.05 18.02
CA ASN A 3 23.81 7.39 17.61
C ASN A 3 23.96 7.26 16.11
N SER A 4 24.68 6.22 15.68
CA SER A 4 24.57 5.78 14.30
C SER A 4 23.13 5.35 14.17
N ASP A 5 22.28 6.16 13.54
CA ASP A 5 20.99 5.73 13.02
C ASP A 5 21.29 4.57 12.09
N GLN A 6 21.35 3.38 12.68
CA GLN A 6 21.53 2.15 11.96
C GLN A 6 20.22 1.98 11.22
N VAL A 7 20.20 2.43 9.96
CA VAL A 7 19.09 2.21 9.05
C VAL A 7 18.95 0.70 8.96
N PHE A 8 18.03 0.15 9.77
CA PHE A 8 17.54 -1.21 9.59
C PHE A 8 16.82 -1.20 8.24
N GLY A 9 17.58 -1.46 7.19
CA GLY A 9 17.11 -1.58 5.83
C GLY A 9 16.96 -3.04 5.46
N VAL A 10 15.92 -3.35 4.70
CA VAL A 10 15.77 -4.67 4.08
C VAL A 10 16.77 -4.77 2.92
N ASP A 11 17.39 -5.94 2.75
CA ASP A 11 18.27 -6.21 1.61
C ASP A 11 17.55 -5.90 0.29
N PRO A 12 18.17 -5.21 -0.69
CA PRO A 12 17.51 -4.80 -1.94
C PRO A 12 16.92 -5.96 -2.74
N ASN A 13 17.51 -7.15 -2.68
CA ASN A 13 17.01 -8.34 -3.38
C ASN A 13 15.75 -8.90 -2.71
N VAL A 14 15.55 -8.59 -1.43
CA VAL A 14 14.31 -8.90 -0.69
C VAL A 14 13.31 -7.76 -0.80
N ALA A 15 13.76 -6.50 -0.80
CA ALA A 15 12.90 -5.32 -0.88
C ALA A 15 12.18 -5.22 -2.23
N LYS A 16 12.83 -5.58 -3.34
CA LYS A 16 12.23 -5.59 -4.69
C LYS A 16 10.96 -6.47 -4.79
N PRO A 17 11.00 -7.78 -4.49
CA PRO A 17 9.80 -8.60 -4.55
C PRO A 17 8.73 -8.16 -3.54
N LEU A 18 9.11 -7.61 -2.38
CA LEU A 18 8.16 -7.07 -1.42
C LEU A 18 7.44 -5.81 -1.94
N ALA A 19 8.15 -4.89 -2.59
CA ALA A 19 7.55 -3.71 -3.21
C ALA A 19 6.53 -4.12 -4.30
N ILE A 20 6.88 -5.11 -5.13
CA ILE A 20 5.98 -5.68 -6.15
C ILE A 20 4.76 -6.33 -5.50
N ALA A 21 4.96 -7.12 -4.43
CA ALA A 21 3.85 -7.74 -3.70
C ALA A 21 2.90 -6.70 -3.11
N CYS A 22 3.41 -5.58 -2.60
CA CYS A 22 2.58 -4.46 -2.15
C CYS A 22 1.77 -3.85 -3.30
N GLU A 23 2.34 -3.71 -4.51
CA GLU A 23 1.61 -3.22 -5.69
C GLU A 23 0.45 -4.14 -6.09
N VAL A 24 0.69 -5.46 -6.09
CA VAL A 24 -0.34 -6.47 -6.37
C VAL A 24 -1.47 -6.37 -5.33
N LEU A 25 -1.12 -6.30 -4.05
CA LEU A 25 -2.10 -6.23 -2.97
C LEU A 25 -2.92 -4.92 -3.01
N ILE A 26 -2.29 -3.78 -3.35
CA ILE A 26 -3.01 -2.51 -3.56
C ILE A 26 -3.99 -2.64 -4.72
N ALA A 27 -3.60 -3.30 -5.82
CA ALA A 27 -4.49 -3.51 -6.96
C ALA A 27 -5.70 -4.37 -6.59
N GLU A 28 -5.51 -5.43 -5.78
CA GLU A 28 -6.59 -6.26 -5.26
C GLU A 28 -7.55 -5.44 -4.38
N TYR A 29 -7.03 -4.65 -3.44
CA TYR A 29 -7.88 -3.79 -2.61
C TYR A 29 -8.66 -2.77 -3.43
N ARG A 30 -8.07 -2.18 -4.47
CA ARG A 30 -8.78 -1.28 -5.39
C ARG A 30 -9.90 -1.99 -6.14
N SER A 31 -9.69 -3.24 -6.54
CA SER A 31 -10.77 -4.06 -7.13
C SER A 31 -11.91 -4.24 -6.13
N LEU A 32 -11.61 -4.58 -4.88
CA LEU A 32 -12.61 -4.73 -3.83
C LEU A 32 -13.34 -3.41 -3.51
N VAL A 33 -12.66 -2.27 -3.60
CA VAL A 33 -13.31 -0.95 -3.46
C VAL A 33 -14.35 -0.76 -4.57
N ASN A 34 -14.01 -1.09 -5.83
CA ASN A 34 -14.95 -1.01 -6.95
C ASN A 34 -16.15 -1.94 -6.74
N ASP A 35 -15.91 -3.19 -6.33
CA ASP A 35 -16.97 -4.16 -6.03
C ASP A 35 -17.87 -3.67 -4.89
N ALA A 36 -17.28 -3.12 -3.84
CA ALA A 36 -18.02 -2.50 -2.76
C ALA A 36 -18.91 -1.37 -3.29
N GLN A 37 -18.40 -0.49 -4.17
CA GLN A 37 -19.17 0.58 -4.82
C GLN A 37 -20.39 0.10 -5.58
N HIS A 38 -20.37 -1.10 -6.14
CA HIS A 38 -21.55 -1.70 -6.77
C HIS A 38 -22.65 -2.09 -5.77
N ILE A 39 -22.32 -2.37 -4.50
CA ILE A 39 -23.31 -2.67 -3.45
C ILE A 39 -24.23 -1.46 -3.18
N LYS A 40 -23.76 -0.23 -3.43
CA LYS A 40 -24.61 0.97 -3.36
C LYS A 40 -25.84 0.87 -4.27
N GLN A 41 -25.69 0.21 -5.41
CA GLN A 41 -26.73 0.05 -6.43
C GLN A 41 -27.54 -1.25 -6.27
N PHE A 42 -27.22 -2.08 -5.27
CA PHE A 42 -27.92 -3.33 -5.05
C PHE A 42 -29.39 -3.06 -4.64
N GLY A 43 -30.30 -3.40 -5.54
CA GLY A 43 -31.75 -3.39 -5.33
C GLY A 43 -32.27 -4.78 -4.96
N GLY A 44 -33.57 -5.02 -5.16
CA GLY A 44 -34.17 -6.36 -4.99
C GLY A 44 -34.69 -6.68 -3.59
N PHE A 45 -34.66 -5.72 -2.67
CA PHE A 45 -35.22 -5.90 -1.32
C PHE A 45 -36.76 -5.83 -1.25
N GLY A 46 -37.43 -5.56 -2.38
CA GLY A 46 -38.88 -5.37 -2.45
C GLY A 46 -39.34 -3.99 -1.99
N THR A 47 -40.66 -3.79 -1.92
CA THR A 47 -41.29 -2.50 -1.58
C THR A 47 -41.87 -2.45 -0.16
N LEU A 48 -41.77 -3.55 0.59
CA LEU A 48 -42.16 -3.59 1.99
C LEU A 48 -41.21 -2.72 2.82
N ASN A 49 -41.74 -2.12 3.90
CA ASN A 49 -40.94 -1.29 4.81
C ASN A 49 -39.70 -2.01 5.35
N SER A 50 -39.78 -3.33 5.59
CA SER A 50 -38.64 -4.16 5.99
C SER A 50 -37.57 -4.26 4.90
N GLY A 51 -37.98 -4.36 3.64
CA GLY A 51 -37.08 -4.38 2.49
C GLY A 51 -36.31 -3.07 2.34
N LEU A 52 -37.01 -1.94 2.42
CA LEU A 52 -36.40 -0.62 2.40
C LEU A 52 -35.41 -0.42 3.57
N ALA A 53 -35.76 -0.89 4.76
CA ALA A 53 -34.87 -0.84 5.93
C ALA A 53 -33.61 -1.71 5.77
N LEU A 54 -33.73 -2.91 5.16
CA LEU A 54 -32.57 -3.75 4.85
C LEU A 54 -31.65 -3.09 3.81
N GLN A 55 -32.24 -2.51 2.76
CA GLN A 55 -31.48 -1.78 1.75
C GLN A 55 -30.64 -0.67 2.37
N GLY A 56 -31.24 0.15 3.25
CA GLY A 56 -30.53 1.21 3.97
C GLY A 56 -29.35 0.68 4.80
N LYS A 57 -29.57 -0.39 5.58
CA LYS A 57 -28.49 -1.01 6.38
C LYS A 57 -27.35 -1.56 5.53
N PHE A 58 -27.65 -2.18 4.40
CA PHE A 58 -26.63 -2.71 3.48
C PHE A 58 -25.84 -1.57 2.83
N GLN A 59 -26.51 -0.49 2.44
CA GLN A 59 -25.87 0.69 1.88
C GLN A 59 -24.95 1.37 2.91
N GLU A 60 -25.39 1.55 4.16
CA GLU A 60 -24.58 2.14 5.24
C GLU A 60 -23.35 1.30 5.61
N LYS A 61 -23.48 -0.02 5.55
CA LYS A 61 -22.36 -0.95 5.82
C LYS A 61 -21.34 -0.96 4.69
N ALA A 62 -21.77 -0.70 3.45
CA ALA A 62 -20.88 -0.57 2.32
C ALA A 62 -20.26 0.85 2.21
N PHE A 63 -21.03 1.90 2.54
CA PHE A 63 -20.67 3.33 2.37
C PHE A 63 -21.18 4.23 3.48
N GLY A 64 -20.44 5.32 3.74
CA GLY A 64 -20.97 6.49 4.45
C GLY A 64 -20.89 6.41 5.97
N SER A 65 -20.68 5.23 6.54
CA SER A 65 -20.27 5.08 7.94
C SER A 65 -18.74 5.14 8.07
N PRO A 66 -18.19 5.63 9.21
CA PRO A 66 -16.76 5.55 9.50
C PRO A 66 -16.20 4.12 9.34
N ASP A 67 -16.98 3.13 9.77
CA ASP A 67 -16.66 1.69 9.70
C ASP A 67 -17.13 1.01 8.40
N SER A 68 -17.44 1.80 7.37
CA SER A 68 -17.86 1.24 6.08
C SER A 68 -16.76 0.42 5.44
N LEU A 69 -17.15 -0.61 4.68
CA LEU A 69 -16.21 -1.48 3.96
C LEU A 69 -15.22 -0.67 3.10
N VAL A 70 -15.70 0.38 2.42
CA VAL A 70 -14.82 1.23 1.60
C VAL A 70 -13.77 1.96 2.44
N ASN A 71 -14.15 2.54 3.58
CA ASN A 71 -13.19 3.22 4.43
C ASN A 71 -12.13 2.26 4.99
N ALA A 72 -12.53 1.04 5.35
CA ALA A 72 -11.59 0.01 5.81
C ALA A 72 -10.60 -0.39 4.70
N LEU A 73 -11.08 -0.58 3.47
CA LEU A 73 -10.22 -0.91 2.32
C LEU A 73 -9.26 0.24 1.98
N GLU A 74 -9.73 1.49 1.99
CA GLU A 74 -8.88 2.67 1.77
C GLU A 74 -7.81 2.82 2.86
N SER A 75 -8.16 2.54 4.12
CA SER A 75 -7.18 2.52 5.23
C SER A 75 -6.11 1.45 5.02
N HIS A 76 -6.49 0.25 4.56
CA HIS A 76 -5.54 -0.80 4.23
C HIS A 76 -4.66 -0.43 3.02
N ILE A 77 -5.21 0.20 1.99
CA ILE A 77 -4.44 0.71 0.85
C ILE A 77 -3.36 1.70 1.35
N ALA A 78 -3.73 2.64 2.22
CA ALA A 78 -2.78 3.62 2.76
C ALA A 78 -1.65 2.96 3.56
N ALA A 79 -1.97 1.94 4.36
CA ALA A 79 -0.97 1.19 5.11
C ALA A 79 0.01 0.44 4.18
N VAL A 80 -0.51 -0.25 3.16
CA VAL A 80 0.31 -1.02 2.21
C VAL A 80 1.12 -0.10 1.30
N ASP A 81 0.60 1.07 0.92
CA ASP A 81 1.36 2.07 0.17
C ASP A 81 2.53 2.63 1.00
N GLY A 82 2.32 2.84 2.31
CA GLY A 82 3.40 3.15 3.25
C GLY A 82 4.49 2.09 3.29
N MET A 83 4.11 0.80 3.30
CA MET A 83 5.07 -0.32 3.24
C MET A 83 5.83 -0.33 1.91
N ARG A 84 5.12 -0.16 0.78
CA ARG A 84 5.73 -0.07 -0.56
C ARG A 84 6.75 1.06 -0.63
N ALA A 85 6.39 2.25 -0.15
CA ALA A 85 7.27 3.41 -0.13
C ALA A 85 8.54 3.17 0.72
N TYR A 86 8.41 2.45 1.85
CA TYR A 86 9.56 2.04 2.64
C TYR A 86 10.49 1.08 1.87
N PHE A 87 9.96 0.03 1.24
CA PHE A 87 10.78 -0.89 0.45
C PHE A 87 11.45 -0.20 -0.74
N GLN A 88 10.75 0.73 -1.40
CA GLN A 88 11.32 1.53 -2.47
C GLN A 88 12.52 2.36 -1.97
N LYS A 89 12.41 2.99 -0.79
CA LYS A 89 13.54 3.71 -0.18
C LYS A 89 14.73 2.79 0.11
N CYS A 90 14.50 1.55 0.56
CA CYS A 90 15.59 0.59 0.77
C CYS A 90 16.32 0.28 -0.55
N ILE A 91 15.59 0.13 -1.65
CA ILE A 91 16.15 -0.11 -2.99
C ILE A 91 16.96 1.10 -3.46
N ASP A 92 16.41 2.30 -3.35
CA ASP A 92 17.03 3.54 -3.82
C ASP A 92 18.32 3.86 -3.04
N ASN A 93 18.29 3.64 -1.72
CA ASN A 93 19.45 3.81 -0.85
C ASN A 93 20.61 2.89 -1.24
N ALA A 94 20.31 1.62 -1.57
CA ALA A 94 21.35 0.68 -1.98
C ALA A 94 21.97 1.03 -3.33
N VAL A 95 21.16 1.46 -4.31
CA VAL A 95 21.66 1.95 -5.60
C VAL A 95 22.58 3.15 -5.41
N THR A 96 22.20 4.08 -4.54
CA THR A 96 22.99 5.28 -4.22
C THR A 96 24.33 4.90 -3.56
N GLN A 97 24.31 3.94 -2.64
CA GLN A 97 25.50 3.47 -1.95
C GLN A 97 26.45 2.74 -2.89
N ASP A 98 25.94 1.88 -3.78
CA ASP A 98 26.74 1.19 -4.80
C ASP A 98 27.42 2.20 -5.73
N GLN A 99 26.70 3.22 -6.20
CA GLN A 99 27.27 4.26 -7.05
C GLN A 99 28.39 5.03 -6.35
N THR A 100 28.17 5.40 -5.09
CA THR A 100 29.17 6.09 -4.25
C THR A 100 30.44 5.25 -4.07
N ASN A 101 30.28 3.94 -3.84
CA ASN A 101 31.40 3.02 -3.70
C ASN A 101 32.21 2.90 -5.00
N VAL A 102 31.54 2.77 -6.14
CA VAL A 102 32.19 2.68 -7.46
C VAL A 102 32.98 3.96 -7.77
N ASP A 103 32.40 5.13 -7.52
CA ASP A 103 33.07 6.41 -7.79
C ASP A 103 34.28 6.62 -6.88
N SER A 104 34.19 6.19 -5.62
CA SER A 104 35.31 6.20 -4.68
C SER A 104 36.44 5.28 -5.13
N LEU A 105 36.13 4.06 -5.58
CA LEU A 105 37.11 3.10 -6.10
C LEU A 105 37.81 3.61 -7.37
N ARG A 106 37.07 4.27 -8.27
CA ARG A 106 37.64 4.92 -9.46
C ARG A 106 38.63 6.03 -9.07
N GLY A 107 38.28 6.84 -8.08
CA GLY A 107 39.17 7.89 -7.58
C GLY A 107 40.48 7.35 -7.02
N VAL A 108 40.43 6.27 -6.22
CA VAL A 108 41.62 5.60 -5.66
C VAL A 108 42.48 4.94 -6.75
N GLY A 109 41.86 4.39 -7.79
CA GLY A 109 42.59 3.79 -8.92
C GLY A 109 43.32 4.78 -9.82
N GLN A 110 42.95 6.06 -9.80
CA GLN A 110 43.60 7.14 -10.57
C GLN A 110 44.80 7.77 -9.86
N THR A 111 44.95 7.54 -8.56
CA THR A 111 46.05 8.09 -7.75
C THR A 111 47.27 7.17 -7.63
N ASN A 112 47.25 6.02 -8.30
CA ASN A 112 48.35 5.05 -8.39
C ASN A 112 48.85 4.93 -9.83
#